data_AF-A0A357EXW6-F1
#
_entry.id   AF-A0A357EXW6-F1
#
_cell.length_a   1.000
_cell.length_b   1.000
_cell.length_c   1.000
_cell.angle_alpha   90.00
_cell.angle_beta   90.00
_cell.angle_gamma   90.00
#
_symmetry.space_group_name_H-M   'P 1'
#
loop_
_entity.id
_entity.type
_entity.pdbx_description
1 polymer ?
#
loop_
_entity_poly.entity_id
_entity_poly.type
_entity_poly.pdbx_seq_one_letter_code
_entity_poly.pdbx_strand_id
1 'polypeptide(L)'
;MTQRKSILLYGIAMAVLIGILKFAEYRFYVRDLSLELFLGLVAVIFVGLGVWVGRRLTRVKVVAPESEFVLDDAHLKKLGITKREYEVLSLIAQGLSNKEIADKLFVSTST
;
A
#
# COMPACT_ATOMS: atom_id res chain seq x y z
N MET A 1 -7.13 13.22 -13.14
CA MET A 1 -5.96 13.67 -12.32
C MET A 1 -4.70 12.80 -12.46
N THR A 2 -4.77 11.63 -13.12
CA THR A 2 -3.64 10.68 -13.30
C THR A 2 -2.54 11.18 -14.24
N GLN A 3 -2.89 11.94 -15.29
CA GLN A 3 -1.95 12.42 -16.33
C GLN A 3 -0.86 13.36 -15.78
N ARG A 4 -1.20 14.29 -14.87
CA ARG A 4 -0.23 15.22 -14.25
C ARG A 4 0.82 14.50 -13.40
N LYS A 5 0.44 13.38 -12.76
CA LYS A 5 1.35 12.56 -11.95
C LYS A 5 2.36 11.82 -12.83
N SER A 6 1.91 11.32 -13.99
CA SER A 6 2.79 10.69 -14.98
C SER A 6 3.79 11.68 -15.55
N ILE A 7 3.35 12.88 -15.93
CA ILE A 7 4.22 13.96 -16.44
C ILE A 7 5.29 14.34 -15.40
N LEU A 8 4.89 14.47 -14.13
CA LEU A 8 5.83 14.76 -13.04
C LEU A 8 6.85 13.62 -12.85
N LEU A 9 6.41 12.37 -12.97
CA LEU A 9 7.27 11.19 -12.85
C LEU A 9 8.29 11.13 -13.99
N TYR A 10 7.86 11.36 -15.24
CA TYR A 10 8.75 11.42 -16.39
C TYR A 10 9.69 12.63 -16.34
N GLY A 11 9.24 13.78 -15.82
CA GLY A 11 10.09 14.95 -15.60
C GLY A 11 11.20 14.69 -14.59
N ILE A 12 10.89 14.01 -13.48
CA ILE A 12 11.88 13.59 -12.48
C ILE A 12 12.86 12.57 -13.09
N ALA A 13 12.35 11.58 -13.84
CA ALA A 13 13.20 10.59 -14.50
C ALA A 13 14.18 11.24 -15.50
N MET A 14 13.71 12.24 -16.27
CA MET A 14 14.53 13.01 -17.20
C MET A 14 15.61 13.83 -16.47
N ALA A 15 15.25 14.50 -15.38
CA ALA A 15 16.19 15.28 -14.58
C ALA A 15 17.30 14.38 -13.99
N VAL A 16 16.95 13.17 -13.53
CA VAL A 16 17.92 12.18 -13.05
C VAL A 16 18.86 11.71 -14.16
N LEU A 17 18.32 11.36 -15.34
CA LEU A 17 19.12 10.96 -16.50
C LEU A 17 20.12 12.04 -16.93
N ILE A 18 19.66 13.29 -17.01
CA ILE A 18 20.53 14.44 -17.33
C ILE A 18 21.58 14.64 -16.24
N GLY A 19 21.19 14.49 -14.96
CA GLY A 19 22.12 14.55 -13.83
C GLY A 19 23.21 13.49 -13.90
N ILE A 20 22.87 12.25 -14.26
CA ILE A 20 23.83 11.15 -14.46
C ILE A 20 24.77 11.46 -15.63
N LEU A 21 24.24 11.97 -16.75
CA LEU A 21 25.05 12.33 -17.91
C LEU A 21 26.04 13.45 -17.57
N LYS A 22 25.58 14.50 -16.88
CA LYS A 22 26.42 15.61 -16.41
C LYS A 22 27.43 15.17 -15.36
N PHE A 23 27.04 14.21 -14.51
CA PHE A 23 27.95 13.61 -13.54
C PHE A 23 29.06 12.80 -14.23
N ALA A 24 28.73 12.04 -15.28
CA ALA A 24 29.70 11.31 -16.09
C ALA A 24 30.65 12.26 -16.84
N GLU A 25 30.13 13.35 -17.41
CA GLU A 25 30.91 14.40 -18.05
C GLU A 25 31.85 15.09 -17.06
N TYR A 26 31.34 15.47 -15.88
CA TYR A 26 32.13 16.06 -14.80
C TYR A 26 33.23 15.12 -14.31
N ARG A 27 32.92 13.82 -14.16
CA ARG A 27 33.89 12.77 -13.81
C ARG A 27 34.99 12.61 -14.86
N PHE A 28 34.65 12.71 -16.15
CA PHE A 28 35.61 12.63 -17.24
C PHE A 28 36.54 13.85 -17.28
N TYR A 29 36.05 15.03 -16.89
CA TYR A 29 36.80 16.29 -16.94
C TYR A 29 37.65 16.56 -15.69
N VAL A 30 37.21 16.10 -14.51
CA VAL A 30 37.83 16.43 -13.21
C VAL A 30 38.53 15.21 -12.64
N ARG A 31 39.79 15.04 -13.02
CA ARG A 31 40.64 13.90 -12.67
C ARG A 31 41.20 13.94 -11.23
N ASP A 32 40.53 14.57 -10.26
CA ASP A 32 41.07 14.80 -8.90
C ASP A 32 40.03 14.89 -7.74
N LEU A 33 38.78 14.47 -7.91
CA LEU A 33 37.85 14.39 -6.77
C LEU A 33 38.01 13.04 -6.05
N SER A 34 38.38 13.06 -4.77
CA SER A 34 38.58 11.85 -3.96
C SER A 34 37.35 10.95 -3.98
N LEU A 35 37.55 9.65 -4.24
CA LEU A 35 36.48 8.64 -4.33
C LEU A 35 35.54 8.63 -3.12
N GLU A 36 36.05 9.04 -1.96
CA GLU A 36 35.29 9.18 -0.72
C GLU A 36 34.15 10.19 -0.81
N LEU A 37 34.38 11.36 -1.43
CA LEU A 37 33.34 12.38 -1.64
C LEU A 37 32.27 11.88 -2.62
N PHE A 38 32.68 11.13 -3.64
CA PHE A 38 31.75 10.53 -4.59
C PHE A 38 30.87 9.47 -3.93
N LEU A 39 31.47 8.54 -3.18
CA LEU A 39 30.73 7.50 -2.46
C LEU A 39 29.81 8.12 -1.40
N GLY A 40 30.26 9.18 -0.72
CA GLY A 40 29.42 9.94 0.21
C GLY A 40 28.20 10.56 -0.47
N LEU A 41 28.38 11.21 -1.62
CA LEU A 41 27.28 11.80 -2.38
C LEU A 41 26.29 10.73 -2.88
N VAL A 42 26.80 9.63 -3.42
CA VAL A 42 25.99 8.49 -3.87
C VAL A 42 25.20 7.92 -2.68
N ALA A 43 25.83 7.71 -1.53
CA ALA A 43 25.16 7.22 -0.33
C ALA A 43 24.01 8.14 0.12
N VAL A 44 24.23 9.46 0.15
CA VAL A 44 23.19 10.43 0.52
C VAL A 44 22.00 10.38 -0.43
N ILE A 45 22.25 10.29 -1.74
CA ILE A 45 21.19 10.17 -2.76
C ILE A 45 20.41 8.86 -2.57
N PHE A 46 21.10 7.74 -2.42
CA PHE A 46 20.44 6.43 -2.24
C PHE A 46 19.66 6.34 -0.92
N VAL A 47 20.17 6.92 0.17
CA VAL A 47 19.45 7.00 1.46
C VAL A 47 18.20 7.86 1.31
N GLY A 48 18.30 9.04 0.71
CA GLY A 48 17.16 9.93 0.49
C GLY A 48 16.07 9.28 -0.38
N LEU A 49 16.47 8.65 -1.48
CA LEU A 49 15.56 7.93 -2.37
C LEU A 49 14.96 6.70 -1.68
N GLY A 50 15.77 5.90 -0.97
CA GLY A 50 15.30 4.71 -0.25
C GLY A 50 14.27 5.05 0.81
N VAL A 51 14.50 6.10 1.60
CA VAL A 51 13.53 6.59 2.60
C VAL A 51 12.26 7.11 1.94
N TRP A 52 12.37 7.86 0.83
CA TRP A 52 11.20 8.36 0.11
C TRP A 52 10.36 7.23 -0.49
N VAL A 53 10.99 6.28 -1.19
CA VAL A 53 10.32 5.11 -1.78
C VAL A 53 9.73 4.23 -0.69
N GLY A 54 10.49 3.91 0.36
CA GLY A 54 10.03 3.09 1.47
C GLY A 54 8.81 3.69 2.17
N ARG A 55 8.83 4.99 2.49
CA ARG A 55 7.66 5.67 3.07
C ARG A 55 6.47 5.70 2.12
N ARG A 56 6.68 5.77 0.81
CA ARG A 56 5.61 5.77 -0.19
C ARG A 56 4.99 4.39 -0.40
N LEU A 57 5.81 3.34 -0.38
CA LEU A 57 5.38 1.96 -0.65
C LEU A 57 4.79 1.28 0.59
N THR A 58 5.38 1.53 1.77
CA THR A 58 4.93 1.00 3.06
C THR A 58 3.79 1.83 3.67
N ARG A 59 3.25 2.82 2.93
CA ARG A 59 2.03 3.51 3.33
C ARG A 59 0.85 2.56 3.14
N VAL A 60 0.71 1.64 4.09
CA VAL A 60 -0.49 0.81 4.24
C VAL A 60 -1.64 1.81 4.36
N LYS A 61 -2.54 1.79 3.36
CA LYS A 61 -3.85 2.41 3.53
C LYS A 61 -4.53 1.62 4.63
N VAL A 62 -4.41 2.11 5.86
CA VAL A 62 -5.33 1.72 6.91
C VAL A 62 -6.68 2.25 6.44
N VAL A 63 -7.51 1.35 5.91
CA VAL A 63 -8.92 1.65 5.68
C VAL A 63 -9.50 1.79 7.09
N ALA A 64 -9.47 3.01 7.61
CA ALA A 64 -10.30 3.34 8.75
C ALA A 64 -11.74 3.03 8.32
N PRO A 65 -12.53 2.28 9.11
CA PRO A 65 -13.95 2.14 8.83
C PRO A 65 -14.58 3.52 9.09
N GLU A 66 -14.64 4.37 8.06
CA GLU A 66 -15.25 5.71 8.14
C GLU A 66 -16.78 5.67 8.07
N SER A 67 -17.40 4.49 8.03
CA SER A 67 -18.85 4.35 8.04
C SER A 67 -19.28 3.26 9.02
N GLU A 68 -20.25 3.58 9.87
CA GLU A 68 -21.09 2.55 10.50
C GLU A 68 -21.62 1.63 9.39
N PHE A 69 -21.48 0.31 9.60
CA PHE A 69 -21.96 -0.66 8.63
C PHE A 69 -23.49 -0.55 8.54
N VAL A 70 -23.98 -0.09 7.39
CA VAL A 70 -25.42 -0.07 7.08
C VAL A 70 -25.74 -1.31 6.25
N LEU A 71 -26.67 -2.11 6.74
CA LEU A 71 -27.17 -3.29 6.05
C LEU A 71 -27.85 -2.89 4.73
N ASP A 72 -27.44 -3.50 3.61
CA ASP A 72 -28.11 -3.35 2.33
C ASP A 72 -28.95 -4.60 2.01
N ASP A 73 -30.25 -4.51 2.29
CA ASP A 73 -31.22 -5.59 2.03
C ASP A 73 -31.33 -5.96 0.54
N ALA A 74 -31.09 -5.01 -0.37
CA ALA A 74 -31.13 -5.28 -1.81
C ALA A 74 -29.93 -6.13 -2.25
N HIS A 75 -28.75 -5.87 -1.68
CA HIS A 75 -27.57 -6.70 -1.90
C HIS A 75 -27.69 -8.09 -1.30
N LEU A 76 -28.27 -8.23 -0.10
CA LEU A 76 -28.53 -9.55 0.49
C LEU A 76 -29.43 -10.41 -0.41
N LYS A 77 -30.51 -9.83 -0.93
CA LYS A 77 -31.40 -10.50 -1.88
C LYS A 77 -30.70 -10.88 -3.19
N LYS A 78 -29.86 -9.98 -3.72
CA LYS A 78 -29.08 -10.24 -4.94
C LYS A 78 -28.08 -11.39 -4.77
N LEU A 79 -27.51 -11.52 -3.57
CA LEU A 79 -26.59 -12.60 -3.22
C LEU A 79 -27.32 -13.91 -2.83
N GLY A 80 -28.66 -13.89 -2.73
CA GLY A 80 -29.44 -15.05 -2.30
C GLY A 80 -29.24 -15.42 -0.83
N ILE A 81 -28.71 -14.51 -0.02
CA ILE A 81 -28.38 -14.75 1.39
C ILE A 81 -29.67 -14.75 2.22
N THR A 82 -29.91 -15.85 2.91
CA THR A 82 -31.03 -15.98 3.85
C THR A 82 -30.73 -15.27 5.16
N LYS A 83 -31.79 -14.98 5.95
CA LYS A 83 -31.65 -14.33 7.26
C LYS A 83 -30.71 -15.09 8.21
N ARG A 84 -30.74 -16.42 8.17
CA ARG A 84 -29.87 -17.29 8.98
C ARG A 84 -28.41 -17.23 8.53
N GLU A 85 -28.16 -17.27 7.22
CA GLU A 85 -26.79 -17.13 6.69
C GLU A 85 -26.22 -15.76 7.02
N TYR A 86 -27.04 -14.70 6.95
CA TYR A 86 -26.64 -13.37 7.37
C TYR A 86 -26.28 -13.31 8.87
N GLU A 87 -27.06 -13.95 9.73
CA GLU A 87 -26.80 -14.03 11.17
C GLU A 87 -25.45 -14.71 11.46
N VAL A 88 -25.16 -15.82 10.80
CA VAL A 88 -23.86 -16.50 10.90
C VAL A 88 -22.73 -15.60 10.39
N LEU A 89 -22.89 -14.96 9.22
CA LEU A 89 -21.91 -14.02 8.66
C LEU A 89 -21.62 -12.84 9.60
N SER A 90 -22.63 -12.32 10.29
CA SER A 90 -22.46 -11.24 11.27
C SER A 90 -21.63 -11.68 12.47
N LEU A 91 -21.82 -12.92 12.96
CA LEU A 91 -21.02 -13.47 14.06
C LEU A 91 -19.57 -13.74 13.64
N ILE A 92 -19.35 -14.19 12.39
CA ILE A 92 -18.01 -14.33 11.81
C ILE A 92 -17.32 -12.97 11.70
N ALA A 93 -18.03 -11.93 11.26
CA ALA A 93 -17.49 -10.57 11.17
C ALA A 93 -17.10 -9.98 12.53
N GLN A 94 -17.70 -10.45 13.62
CA GLN A 94 -17.32 -10.11 15.00
C GLN A 94 -16.07 -10.88 15.48
N GLY A 95 -15.57 -11.84 14.71
CA GLY A 95 -14.39 -12.64 15.05
C GLY A 95 -14.66 -13.84 15.94
N LEU A 96 -15.92 -14.29 16.05
CA LEU A 96 -16.29 -15.45 16.86
C LEU A 96 -15.86 -16.77 16.19
N SER A 97 -15.43 -17.72 17.01
CA SER A 97 -15.09 -19.08 16.59
C SER A 97 -16.34 -19.92 16.30
N ASN A 98 -16.19 -21.01 15.52
CA ASN A 98 -17.31 -21.92 15.21
C ASN A 98 -18.02 -22.45 16.45
N LYS A 99 -17.30 -22.67 17.56
CA LYS A 99 -17.87 -23.11 18.83
C LYS A 99 -18.72 -22.02 19.48
N GLU A 100 -18.23 -20.79 19.53
CA GLU A 100 -18.98 -19.66 20.10
C GLU A 100 -20.21 -19.30 19.25
N ILE A 101 -20.11 -19.44 17.92
CA ILE A 101 -21.24 -19.28 17.00
C ILE A 101 -22.29 -20.35 17.27
N ALA A 102 -21.87 -21.61 17.40
CA ALA A 102 -22.75 -22.74 17.69
C ALA A 102 -23.45 -22.59 19.05
N ASP A 103 -22.73 -22.16 20.08
CA ASP A 103 -23.28 -21.87 21.41
C ASP A 103 -24.32 -20.72 21.36
N LYS A 104 -24.05 -19.64 20.60
CA LYS A 104 -24.99 -18.52 20.44
C LYS A 104 -26.24 -18.88 19.65
N LEU A 105 -26.10 -19.73 18.64
CA LEU A 105 -27.20 -20.15 17.77
C LEU A 105 -27.91 -21.40 18.29
N PHE A 106 -27.47 -21.96 19.43
CA PHE A 106 -27.98 -23.20 20.03
C PHE A 106 -27.98 -24.38 19.03
N VAL A 107 -26.90 -24.49 18.25
CA VAL A 107 -26.69 -25.57 17.27
C VAL A 107 -25.43 -26.36 17.60
N SER A 108 -25.32 -27.60 17.10
CA SER A 108 -24.09 -28.38 17.22
C SER A 108 -23.08 -27.96 16.15
N THR A 109 -21.78 -28.00 16.46
CA THR A 109 -20.70 -27.82 15.47
C THR A 109 -20.54 -29.03 14.54
N SER A 110 -21.31 -30.10 14.75
CA SER A 110 -21.19 -31.36 14.01
C SER A 110 -22.01 -31.34 12.72
N THR A 111 -21.49 -30.68 11.67
CA THR A 111 -21.76 -30.92 10.23
C THR A 111 -20.72 -30.14 9.43
#